data_AF-A0A943R0V3-F1
#
_entry.id   AF-A0A943R0V3-F1
#
_cell.length_a   1.000
_cell.length_b   1.000
_cell.length_c   1.000
_cell.angle_alpha   90.00
_cell.angle_beta   90.00
_cell.angle_gamma   90.00
#
_symmetry.space_group_name_H-M   'P 1'
#
loop_
_entity.id
_entity.type
_entity.pdbx_description
1 polymer ?
#
loop_
_entity_poly.entity_id
_entity_poly.type
_entity_poly.pdbx_seq_one_letter_code
_entity_poly.pdbx_strand_id
1 'polypeptide(L)' 'MTRAMRYDVLRRDGFRCVKCGRGREDGVKLHVDHIKPVSRGGKSVMDNLQTLCEDCNCGKGNKYEE' A
#
# COMPACT_ATOMS: atom_id res chain seq x y z
N MET A 1 5.62 -7.92 -8.28
CA MET A 1 6.17 -6.62 -7.83
C MET A 1 7.67 -6.76 -7.61
N THR A 2 8.49 -5.88 -8.17
CA THR A 2 9.95 -5.88 -7.96
C THR A 2 10.35 -5.06 -6.72
N ARG A 3 11.58 -5.25 -6.21
CA ARG A 3 12.09 -4.44 -5.07
C ARG A 3 12.16 -2.94 -5.40
N ALA A 4 12.57 -2.60 -6.61
CA ALA A 4 12.62 -1.21 -7.09
C ALA A 4 11.22 -0.58 -7.09
N MET A 5 10.24 -1.28 -7.67
CA MET A 5 8.85 -0.80 -7.71
C MET A 5 8.26 -0.61 -6.30
N ARG A 6 8.57 -1.51 -5.36
CA ARG A 6 8.16 -1.34 -3.95
C ARG A 6 8.73 -0.06 -3.36
N TYR A 7 10.00 0.24 -3.61
CA TYR A 7 10.63 1.46 -3.13
C TYR A 7 10.03 2.72 -3.78
N ASP A 8 9.76 2.68 -5.09
CA ASP A 8 9.15 3.81 -5.79
C ASP A 8 7.73 4.13 -5.29
N VAL A 9 6.92 3.11 -4.95
CA VAL A 9 5.61 3.33 -4.33
C VAL A 9 5.74 3.99 -2.96
N LEU A 10 6.62 3.46 -2.10
CA LEU A 10 6.87 4.05 -0.78
C LEU A 10 7.37 5.50 -0.89
N ARG A 11 8.26 5.77 -1.85
CA ARG A 11 8.80 7.12 -2.09
C ARG A 11 7.73 8.07 -2.62
N ARG A 12 6.90 7.63 -3.57
CA ARG A 12 5.77 8.42 -4.11
C ARG A 12 4.79 8.83 -3.01
N ASP A 13 4.49 7.89 -2.11
CA ASP A 13 3.53 8.11 -1.01
C ASP A 13 4.17 8.80 0.20
N GLY A 14 5.39 9.34 0.06
CA GLY A 14 6.09 10.10 1.10
C GLY A 14 6.47 9.26 2.33
N PHE A 15 6.65 7.95 2.16
CA PHE A 15 6.86 6.99 3.24
C PHE A 15 5.80 7.10 4.34
N ARG A 16 4.54 7.29 3.93
CA ARG A 16 3.37 7.41 4.81
C ARG A 16 2.23 6.55 4.29
N CYS A 17 1.39 6.11 5.20
CA CYS A 17 0.14 5.44 4.87
C CYS A 17 -0.78 6.43 4.16
N VAL A 18 -1.22 6.10 2.94
CA VAL A 18 -2.12 6.98 2.16
C VAL A 18 -3.52 7.08 2.78
N LYS A 19 -3.90 6.14 3.66
CA LYS A 19 -5.20 6.10 4.33
C LYS A 19 -5.25 6.91 5.62
N CYS A 20 -4.20 6.85 6.45
CA CYS A 20 -4.20 7.46 7.79
C CYS A 20 -3.06 8.44 8.05
N GLY A 21 -2.14 8.63 7.10
CA GLY A 21 -1.02 9.58 7.21
C GLY A 21 0.16 9.12 8.08
N ARG A 22 0.00 8.04 8.87
CA ARG A 22 1.06 7.50 9.74
C ARG A 22 2.23 6.95 8.94
N GLY A 23 3.44 7.23 9.39
CA GLY A 23 4.70 6.76 8.81
C GLY A 23 5.65 6.19 9.87
N ARG A 24 6.93 6.09 9.51
CA ARG A 24 7.97 5.55 10.41
C ARG A 24 8.05 6.32 11.75
N GLU A 25 7.83 7.62 11.72
CA GLU A 25 7.89 8.51 12.90
C GLU A 25 6.79 8.17 13.91
N ASP A 26 5.65 7.65 13.45
CA ASP A 26 4.53 7.20 14.27
C ASP A 26 4.71 5.76 14.79
N GLY A 27 5.86 5.13 14.51
CA GLY A 27 6.17 3.77 14.95
C GLY A 27 5.47 2.64 14.19
N VAL A 28 4.81 2.93 13.06
CA VAL A 28 4.08 1.91 12.29
C VAL A 28 4.94 1.28 11.20
N LYS A 29 4.68 0.00 10.90
CA LYS A 29 5.26 -0.66 9.72
C LYS A 29 4.45 -0.36 8.47
N LEU A 30 5.14 -0.02 7.38
CA LEU A 30 4.53 0.27 6.09
C LEU A 30 4.61 -0.94 5.14
N HIS A 31 3.53 -1.14 4.41
CA HIS A 31 3.32 -2.20 3.45
C HIS A 31 2.89 -1.58 2.11
N VAL A 32 3.38 -2.17 1.02
CA VAL A 32 2.84 -1.87 -0.31
C VAL A 32 1.78 -2.91 -0.60
N ASP A 33 0.56 -2.43 -0.84
CA ASP A 33 -0.65 -3.21 -1.05
C ASP A 33 -1.28 -2.88 -2.40
N HIS A 34 -2.04 -3.83 -2.95
CA HIS A 34 -2.78 -3.62 -4.19
C HIS A 34 -4.15 -3.00 -3.89
N ILE A 35 -4.49 -1.86 -4.50
CA ILE A 35 -5.82 -1.23 -4.38
C ILE A 35 -6.90 -2.24 -4.76
N LYS A 36 -6.88 -2.70 -6.02
CA LYS A 36 -7.61 -3.89 -6.46
C LYS A 36 -6.79 -5.14 -6.13
N PRO A 37 -7.29 -6.08 -5.31
CA PRO A 37 -6.57 -7.29 -4.97
C PRO A 37 -6.24 -8.13 -6.21
N VAL A 38 -5.08 -8.79 -6.18
CA VAL A 38 -4.65 -9.69 -7.27
C VAL A 38 -5.68 -10.81 -7.51
N SER A 39 -6.31 -11.32 -6.45
CA SER A 39 -7.37 -12.34 -6.52
C SER A 39 -8.61 -11.91 -7.31
N ARG A 40 -8.77 -10.60 -7.56
CA ARG A 40 -9.87 -10.04 -8.36
C ARG A 40 -9.36 -9.40 -9.66
N GLY A 41 -8.17 -9.76 -10.12
CA GLY A 41 -7.58 -9.28 -11.36
C GLY A 41 -6.80 -7.97 -11.24
N GLY A 42 -6.45 -7.55 -10.03
CA GLY A 42 -5.57 -6.40 -9.79
C GLY A 42 -4.17 -6.61 -10.38
N LYS A 43 -3.69 -5.63 -11.14
CA LYS A 43 -2.35 -5.67 -11.74
C LYS A 43 -1.29 -5.08 -10.80
N SER A 44 -0.06 -5.56 -10.88
CA SER A 44 1.08 -4.95 -10.18
C SER A 44 1.63 -3.76 -10.98
N VAL A 45 0.86 -2.69 -11.06
CA VAL A 45 1.20 -1.42 -11.76
C VAL A 45 1.15 -0.27 -10.76
N MET A 46 1.90 0.81 -11.00
CA MET A 46 2.03 1.92 -10.04
C MET A 46 0.67 2.47 -9.58
N ASP A 47 -0.28 2.65 -10.49
CA ASP A 47 -1.64 3.12 -10.19
C ASP A 47 -2.47 2.18 -9.31
N ASN A 48 -2.17 0.87 -9.31
CA ASN A 48 -2.88 -0.10 -8.48
C ASN A 48 -2.12 -0.44 -7.19
N LEU A 49 -1.00 0.22 -6.91
CA LEU A 49 -0.22 0.02 -5.69
C LEU A 49 -0.35 1.23 -4.78
N GLN A 50 -0.45 0.97 -3.49
CA GLN A 50 -0.55 2.01 -2.45
C GLN A 50 0.26 1.62 -1.22
N THR A 51 0.70 2.62 -0.46
CA THR A 51 1.35 2.43 0.83
C THR A 51 0.31 2.45 1.96
N LEU A 52 0.21 1.37 2.72
CA LEU A 52 -0.64 1.26 3.90
C LEU A 52 0.20 0.92 5.14
N CYS A 53 -0.16 1.44 6.30
CA CYS A 53 0.38 0.93 7.57
C CYS A 53 -0.20 -0.45 7.88
N GLU A 54 0.45 -1.21 8.77
CA GLU A 54 0.01 -2.55 9.18
C GLU A 54 -1.47 -2.59 9.62
N ASP A 55 -1.93 -1.63 10.42
CA ASP A 55 -3.33 -1.55 10.87
C ASP A 55 -4.30 -1.36 9.70
N CYS A 56 -4.01 -0.40 8.82
CA CYS A 56 -4.85 -0.10 7.67
C CYS A 56 -4.85 -1.22 6.65
N ASN A 57 -3.70 -1.87 6.45
CA ASN A 57 -3.53 -3.01 5.57
C ASN A 57 -4.32 -4.22 6.09
N CYS A 58 -4.21 -4.52 7.40
CA CYS A 58 -4.97 -5.57 8.06
C CYS A 58 -6.49 -5.31 8.00
N GLY A 59 -6.90 -4.07 8.26
CA GLY A 59 -8.31 -3.65 8.20
C GLY A 59 -8.91 -3.68 6.78
N LYS A 60 -8.11 -3.50 5.73
CA LYS A 60 -8.54 -3.62 4.33
C LYS A 60 -8.81 -5.09 3.96
N GLY A 61 -7.85 -5.97 4.25
CA GLY A 61 -7.91 -7.36 3.79
C GLY A 61 -8.14 -7.47 2.27
N ASN A 62 -9.08 -8.32 1.86
CA ASN A 62 -9.45 -8.48 0.44
C ASN A 62 -10.57 -7.54 -0.02
N LYS A 63 -10.93 -6.53 0.78
CA LYS A 63 -11.94 -5.53 0.41
C LYS A 63 -11.28 -4.48 -0.47
N TYR A 64 -11.98 -4.11 -1.55
CA TYR A 64 -11.72 -2.91 -2.33
C TYR A 64 -13.08 -2.39 -2.75
N GLU A 65 -13.21 -1.06 -2.78
CA GLU A 65 -14.34 -0.40 -3.40
C GLU A 65 -14.04 -0.29 -4.89
N GLU A 66 -15.02 -0.61 -5.73
CA GLU A 66 -14.90 -0.59 -7.19
C GLU A 66 -15.19 0.79 -7.76
#